data_AF-A0AAN7PEU7-F1
#
_entry.id   AF-A0AAN7PEU7-F1
#
_cell.length_a   1.000
_cell.length_b   1.000
_cell.length_c   1.000
_cell.angle_alpha   90.00
_cell.angle_beta   90.00
_cell.angle_gamma   90.00
#
_symmetry.space_group_name_H-M   'P 1'
#
loop_
_entity.id
_entity.type
_entity.pdbx_description
1 polymer ?
#
loop_
_entity_poly.entity_id
_entity_poly.type
_entity_poly.pdbx_seq_one_letter_code
_entity_poly.pdbx_strand_id
1 'polypeptide(L)'
;MNLRASGSHSAAAVLKDITTTSPTQAARYQSAFKSSTKQVPQEISADLALNLIISGKMTKKTYNMVREMTNENRSSSVYLSYHKILAAKSRCYPLSSSMKVTELSAEVSLQALLDHTTSRLIEVQREVITTLDDSLLNNMKLFLKWGCDGSASQQYKQKFTETESSDAFSFFYLRGTFTNGSK
;
A
#
# COMPACT_ATOMS: atom_id res chain seq x y z
N MET A 1 5.72 -51.63 -6.32
CA MET A 1 5.90 -50.81 -5.10
C MET A 1 4.72 -51.06 -4.17
N ASN A 2 4.96 -51.57 -2.95
CA ASN A 2 3.90 -51.82 -1.97
C ASN A 2 3.85 -50.66 -0.96
N LEU A 3 2.91 -49.73 -1.14
CA LEU A 3 2.80 -48.51 -0.33
C LEU A 3 2.51 -48.76 1.15
N ARG A 4 2.00 -49.95 1.50
CA ARG A 4 1.86 -50.35 2.90
C ARG A 4 3.19 -50.75 3.52
N ALA A 5 4.08 -51.39 2.76
CA ALA A 5 5.41 -51.78 3.24
C ALA A 5 6.33 -50.56 3.44
N SER A 6 6.07 -49.45 2.75
CA SER A 6 6.78 -48.18 2.93
C SER A 6 6.16 -47.24 3.98
N GLY A 7 5.22 -47.73 4.80
CA GLY A 7 4.58 -46.95 5.88
C GLY A 7 3.62 -45.86 5.41
N SER A 8 3.35 -45.75 4.11
CA SER A 8 2.47 -44.74 3.52
C SER A 8 1.00 -45.16 3.54
N HIS A 9 0.48 -45.45 4.75
CA HIS A 9 -0.84 -46.04 4.96
C HIS A 9 -1.98 -45.19 4.37
N SER A 10 -1.91 -43.86 4.50
CA SER A 10 -2.93 -42.94 3.95
C SER A 10 -2.95 -42.96 2.42
N ALA A 11 -1.80 -43.00 1.76
CA ALA A 11 -1.72 -43.10 0.31
C ALA A 11 -2.28 -44.44 -0.20
N ALA A 12 -1.99 -45.53 0.51
CA ALA A 12 -2.55 -46.84 0.19
C ALA A 12 -4.07 -46.90 0.40
N ALA A 13 -4.60 -46.20 1.41
CA ALA A 13 -6.04 -46.09 1.65
C ALA A 13 -6.75 -45.31 0.54
N VAL A 14 -6.18 -44.17 0.11
CA VAL A 14 -6.72 -43.36 -0.99
C VAL A 14 -6.72 -44.16 -2.31
N LEU A 15 -5.63 -44.88 -2.61
CA LEU A 15 -5.59 -45.72 -3.81
C LEU A 15 -6.58 -46.87 -3.77
N LYS A 16 -6.78 -47.50 -2.60
CA LYS A 16 -7.81 -48.52 -2.44
C LYS A 16 -9.20 -47.95 -2.70
N ASP A 17 -9.51 -46.77 -2.17
CA ASP A 17 -10.82 -46.14 -2.38
C ASP A 17 -11.06 -45.76 -3.85
N ILE A 18 -10.04 -45.22 -4.52
CA ILE A 18 -10.11 -44.88 -5.95
C ILE A 18 -10.32 -46.12 -6.83
N THR A 19 -9.75 -47.27 -6.47
CA THR A 19 -9.76 -48.48 -7.31
C THR A 19 -10.91 -49.43 -7.02
N THR A 20 -11.47 -49.44 -5.81
CA THR A 20 -12.42 -50.48 -5.39
C THR A 20 -13.84 -49.98 -5.13
N THR A 21 -14.07 -48.68 -4.93
CA THR A 21 -15.37 -48.18 -4.44
C THR A 21 -16.30 -47.76 -5.58
N SER A 22 -15.85 -46.89 -6.50
CA SER A 22 -16.68 -46.43 -7.63
C SER A 22 -15.85 -45.75 -8.73
N PRO A 23 -16.19 -45.90 -10.02
CA PRO A 23 -15.53 -45.22 -11.14
C PRO A 23 -15.50 -43.68 -11.02
N THR A 24 -16.45 -43.09 -10.29
CA THR A 24 -16.53 -41.63 -10.07
C THR A 24 -15.64 -41.11 -8.94
N GLN A 25 -15.10 -41.98 -8.07
CA GLN A 25 -14.22 -41.53 -6.97
C GLN A 25 -12.92 -40.93 -7.49
N ALA A 26 -12.33 -41.51 -8.53
CA ALA A 26 -11.15 -40.95 -9.18
C ALA A 26 -11.39 -39.49 -9.63
N ALA A 27 -12.55 -39.23 -10.25
CA ALA A 27 -12.92 -37.88 -10.71
C ALA A 27 -13.17 -36.91 -9.54
N ARG A 28 -13.74 -37.38 -8.42
CA ARG A 28 -13.91 -36.60 -7.18
C ARG A 28 -12.57 -36.21 -6.55
N TYR A 29 -11.66 -37.16 -6.37
CA TYR A 29 -10.31 -36.85 -5.87
C TYR A 29 -9.56 -35.91 -6.81
N GLN A 30 -9.68 -36.12 -8.13
CA GLN A 30 -9.03 -35.25 -9.12
C GLN A 30 -9.61 -33.83 -9.09
N SER A 31 -10.93 -33.66 -8.96
CA SER A 31 -11.57 -32.35 -8.86
C SER A 31 -11.22 -31.65 -7.54
N ALA A 32 -11.27 -32.35 -6.41
CA ALA A 32 -10.86 -31.83 -5.10
C ALA A 32 -9.38 -31.41 -5.08
N PHE A 33 -8.50 -32.21 -5.66
CA PHE A 33 -7.07 -31.90 -5.80
C PHE A 33 -6.84 -30.70 -6.73
N LYS A 34 -7.53 -30.63 -7.87
CA LYS A 34 -7.49 -29.47 -8.78
C LYS A 34 -8.04 -28.21 -8.11
N SER A 35 -9.06 -28.32 -7.25
CA SER A 35 -9.59 -27.17 -6.51
C SER A 35 -8.68 -26.73 -5.36
N SER A 36 -8.01 -27.65 -4.67
CA SER A 36 -7.08 -27.31 -3.59
C SER A 36 -5.76 -26.73 -4.10
N THR A 37 -5.30 -27.17 -5.28
CA THR A 37 -4.12 -26.59 -5.96
C THR A 37 -4.43 -25.27 -6.67
N LYS A 38 -5.71 -24.94 -6.90
CA LYS A 38 -6.18 -23.63 -7.38
C LYS A 38 -6.23 -22.57 -6.27
N GLN A 39 -5.31 -22.58 -5.30
CA GLN A 39 -5.04 -21.34 -4.58
C GLN A 39 -4.31 -20.41 -5.54
N VAL A 40 -5.07 -19.67 -6.35
CA VAL A 40 -4.54 -18.56 -7.14
C VAL A 40 -3.85 -17.63 -6.14
N PRO A 41 -2.52 -17.45 -6.22
CA PRO A 41 -1.83 -16.54 -5.33
C PRO A 41 -2.47 -15.17 -5.47
N GLN A 42 -3.12 -14.71 -4.40
CA GLN A 42 -3.82 -13.45 -4.40
C GLN A 42 -2.78 -12.35 -4.60
N GLU A 43 -2.97 -11.51 -5.62
CA GLU A 43 -2.14 -10.34 -5.80
C GLU A 43 -2.15 -9.52 -4.51
N ILE A 44 -0.99 -9.07 -4.05
CA ILE A 44 -0.92 -8.19 -2.87
C ILE A 44 -1.70 -6.90 -3.13
N SER A 45 -2.21 -6.25 -2.10
CA SER A 45 -2.89 -4.96 -2.25
C SER A 45 -1.91 -3.86 -2.68
N ALA A 46 -2.43 -2.83 -3.35
CA ALA A 46 -1.62 -1.71 -3.83
C ALA A 46 -0.97 -0.92 -2.67
N ASP A 47 -1.68 -0.81 -1.54
CA ASP A 47 -1.16 -0.17 -0.33
C ASP A 47 -0.07 -1.00 0.34
N LEU A 48 -0.20 -2.34 0.35
CA LEU A 48 0.84 -3.22 0.89
C LEU A 48 2.12 -3.17 0.02
N ALA A 49 1.96 -3.17 -1.30
CA ALA A 49 3.07 -2.99 -2.24
C ALA A 49 3.76 -1.63 -2.07
N LEU A 50 2.99 -0.55 -1.86
CA LEU A 50 3.53 0.78 -1.60
C LEU A 50 4.29 0.83 -0.27
N ASN A 51 3.75 0.23 0.79
CA ASN A 51 4.43 0.12 2.08
C ASN A 51 5.76 -0.61 1.94
N LEU A 52 5.80 -1.73 1.22
CA LEU A 52 7.05 -2.47 0.97
C LEU A 52 8.11 -1.58 0.31
N ILE A 53 7.74 -0.78 -0.69
CA ILE A 53 8.67 0.15 -1.35
C ILE A 53 9.21 1.20 -0.37
N ILE A 54 8.34 1.79 0.45
CA ILE A 54 8.71 2.85 1.40
C ILE A 54 9.59 2.28 2.51
N SER A 55 9.11 1.24 3.19
CA SER A 55 9.80 0.60 4.31
C SER A 55 11.11 -0.06 3.89
N GLY A 56 11.13 -0.66 2.69
CA GLY A 56 12.32 -1.27 2.11
C GLY A 56 13.26 -0.29 1.39
N LYS A 57 12.94 1.01 1.35
CA LYS A 57 13.69 2.04 0.61
C LYS A 57 13.99 1.62 -0.85
N MET A 58 13.06 0.92 -1.48
CA MET A 58 13.27 0.34 -2.80
C MET A 58 13.13 1.39 -3.89
N THR A 59 13.99 1.33 -4.90
CA THR A 59 13.77 2.07 -6.14
C THR A 59 12.74 1.36 -7.02
N LYS A 60 12.17 2.07 -8.01
CA LYS A 60 11.33 1.45 -9.06
C LYS A 60 12.04 0.26 -9.73
N LYS A 61 13.34 0.39 -10.00
CA LYS A 61 14.16 -0.67 -10.63
C LYS A 61 14.26 -1.90 -9.72
N THR A 62 14.59 -1.70 -8.45
CA THR A 62 14.71 -2.79 -7.47
C THR A 62 13.38 -3.52 -7.28
N TYR A 63 12.27 -2.78 -7.18
CA TYR A 63 10.94 -3.37 -7.08
C TYR A 63 10.59 -4.21 -8.32
N ASN A 64 10.83 -3.70 -9.52
CA ASN A 64 10.56 -4.42 -10.76
C ASN A 64 11.42 -5.68 -10.88
N MET A 65 12.69 -5.62 -10.50
CA MET A 65 13.58 -6.78 -10.49
C MET A 65 13.07 -7.88 -9.54
N VAL A 66 12.64 -7.52 -8.32
CA VAL A 66 12.04 -8.48 -7.38
C VAL A 66 10.77 -9.11 -7.94
N ARG A 67 9.92 -8.29 -8.59
CA ARG A 67 8.71 -8.76 -9.24
C ARG A 67 9.02 -9.72 -10.39
N GLU A 68 9.95 -9.38 -11.27
CA GLU A 68 10.39 -10.23 -12.39
C GLU A 68 10.93 -11.56 -11.89
N MET A 69 11.89 -11.53 -10.94
CA MET A 69 12.41 -12.73 -10.31
C MET A 69 11.32 -13.59 -9.67
N THR A 70 10.33 -12.98 -9.02
CA THR A 70 9.22 -13.74 -8.40
C THR A 70 8.31 -14.37 -9.45
N ASN A 71 8.05 -13.66 -10.55
CA ASN A 71 7.22 -14.15 -11.65
C ASN A 71 7.89 -15.26 -12.45
N GLU A 72 9.22 -15.26 -12.56
CA GLU A 72 9.98 -16.35 -13.17
C GLU A 72 9.98 -17.62 -12.30
N ASN A 73 10.08 -17.44 -10.97
CA ASN A 73 10.17 -18.55 -10.02
C ASN A 73 8.81 -19.08 -9.54
N ARG A 74 7.69 -18.38 -9.82
CA ARG A 74 6.33 -18.80 -9.43
C ARG A 74 5.37 -18.67 -10.60
N SER A 75 4.44 -19.62 -10.71
CA SER A 75 3.36 -19.61 -11.72
C SER A 75 2.28 -18.53 -11.52
N SER A 76 2.47 -17.59 -10.60
CA SER A 76 1.54 -16.49 -10.36
C SER A 76 2.25 -15.19 -9.94
N SER A 77 1.71 -14.08 -10.45
CA SER A 77 2.19 -12.73 -10.18
C SER A 77 1.72 -12.24 -8.81
N VAL A 78 2.46 -12.57 -7.74
CA VAL A 78 2.16 -12.08 -6.38
C VAL A 78 2.28 -10.55 -6.28
N TYR A 79 3.28 -9.97 -6.96
CA TYR A 79 3.58 -8.53 -6.91
C TYR A 79 2.87 -7.75 -8.01
N LEU A 80 2.21 -6.66 -7.62
CA LEU A 80 1.52 -5.76 -8.53
C LEU A 80 2.48 -5.06 -9.49
N SER A 81 1.99 -4.68 -10.68
CA SER A 81 2.74 -3.80 -11.56
C SER A 81 2.95 -2.44 -10.91
N TYR A 82 4.09 -1.80 -11.23
CA TYR A 82 4.40 -0.48 -10.69
C TYR A 82 3.34 0.59 -11.02
N HIS A 83 2.62 0.43 -12.14
CA HIS A 83 1.51 1.32 -12.52
C HIS A 83 0.37 1.31 -11.49
N LYS A 84 -0.01 0.13 -10.96
CA LYS A 84 -1.03 0.04 -9.91
C LYS A 84 -0.57 0.70 -8.60
N ILE A 85 0.74 0.68 -8.33
CA ILE A 85 1.34 1.34 -7.17
C ILE A 85 1.35 2.86 -7.34
N LEU A 86 1.58 3.35 -8.56
CA LEU A 86 1.47 4.79 -8.84
C LEU A 86 0.10 5.33 -8.49
N ALA A 87 -0.97 4.60 -8.82
CA ALA A 87 -2.33 4.99 -8.42
C ALA A 87 -2.47 5.08 -6.88
N ALA A 88 -1.90 4.14 -6.13
CA ALA A 88 -1.89 4.20 -4.67
C ALA A 88 -1.09 5.40 -4.14
N LYS A 89 0.07 5.72 -4.73
CA LYS A 89 0.85 6.92 -4.40
C LYS A 89 0.04 8.20 -4.66
N SER A 90 -0.60 8.29 -5.82
CA SER A 90 -1.39 9.44 -6.21
C SER A 90 -2.57 9.69 -5.26
N ARG A 91 -3.22 8.64 -4.77
CA ARG A 91 -4.28 8.75 -3.75
C ARG A 91 -3.79 9.32 -2.41
N CYS A 92 -2.48 9.32 -2.15
CA CYS A 92 -1.91 9.85 -0.92
C CYS A 92 -1.56 11.35 -1.02
N TYR A 93 -1.64 11.97 -2.20
CA TYR A 93 -1.37 13.39 -2.36
C TYR A 93 -2.66 14.23 -2.25
N PRO A 94 -2.58 15.42 -1.64
CA PRO A 94 -3.65 16.43 -1.73
C PRO A 94 -3.93 16.82 -3.20
N LEU A 95 -5.06 17.48 -3.45
CA LEU A 95 -5.39 17.94 -4.80
C LEU A 95 -4.29 18.83 -5.39
N SER A 96 -3.94 18.61 -6.65
CA SER A 96 -2.89 19.37 -7.34
C SER A 96 -3.15 20.88 -7.38
N SER A 97 -4.42 21.30 -7.42
CA SER A 97 -4.82 22.71 -7.36
C SER A 97 -4.52 23.38 -6.01
N SER A 98 -4.35 22.60 -4.95
CA SER A 98 -4.03 23.09 -3.60
C SER A 98 -2.54 23.17 -3.32
N MET A 99 -1.69 22.74 -4.26
CA MET A 99 -0.24 22.72 -4.16
C MET A 99 0.37 23.78 -5.09
N LYS A 100 1.32 24.55 -4.57
CA LYS A 100 2.12 25.49 -5.34
C LYS A 100 3.59 25.13 -5.17
N VAL A 101 4.25 24.79 -6.27
CA VAL A 101 5.67 24.46 -6.29
C VAL A 101 6.38 25.48 -7.15
N THR A 102 7.39 26.13 -6.58
CA THR A 102 8.27 27.08 -7.22
C THR A 102 9.72 26.61 -7.07
N GLU A 103 10.67 27.35 -7.62
CA GLU A 103 12.09 27.03 -7.43
C GLU A 103 12.56 27.22 -5.98
N LEU A 104 11.85 28.03 -5.18
CA LEU A 104 12.23 28.39 -3.81
C LEU A 104 11.38 27.72 -2.74
N SER A 105 10.14 27.37 -3.05
CA SER A 105 9.20 26.82 -2.07
C SER A 105 8.25 25.79 -2.66
N ALA A 106 7.81 24.87 -1.80
CA ALA A 106 6.68 24.00 -2.05
C ALA A 106 5.66 24.22 -0.93
N GLU A 107 4.46 24.68 -1.30
CA GLU A 107 3.41 25.07 -0.38
C GLU A 107 2.14 24.29 -0.68
N VAL A 108 1.39 23.94 0.36
CA VAL A 108 0.06 23.34 0.26
C VAL A 108 -0.91 24.11 1.16
N SER A 109 -2.14 24.31 0.68
CA SER A 109 -3.19 24.89 1.52
C SER A 109 -3.37 24.07 2.79
N LEU A 110 -3.31 24.73 3.95
CA LEU A 110 -3.49 24.06 5.24
C LEU A 110 -4.83 23.34 5.30
N GLN A 111 -5.92 23.98 4.86
CA GLN A 111 -7.24 23.37 4.85
C GLN A 111 -7.27 22.10 4.00
N ALA A 112 -6.72 22.16 2.78
CA ALA A 112 -6.65 21.00 1.89
C ALA A 112 -5.82 19.85 2.49
N LEU A 113 -4.73 20.17 3.20
CA LEU A 113 -3.91 19.18 3.89
C LEU A 113 -4.67 18.52 5.05
N LEU A 114 -5.40 19.30 5.85
CA LEU A 114 -6.19 18.79 6.97
C LEU A 114 -7.38 17.94 6.50
N ASP A 115 -8.10 18.39 5.47
CA ASP A 115 -9.22 17.65 4.87
C ASP A 115 -8.74 16.31 4.30
N HIS A 116 -7.63 16.33 3.56
CA HIS A 116 -7.03 15.12 3.01
C HIS A 116 -6.59 14.15 4.11
N THR A 117 -5.91 14.66 5.14
CA THR A 117 -5.47 13.86 6.29
C THR A 117 -6.67 13.23 7.00
N THR A 118 -7.74 14.00 7.24
CA THR A 118 -8.97 13.53 7.88
C THR A 118 -9.64 12.43 7.06
N SER A 119 -9.79 12.65 5.75
CA SER A 119 -10.36 11.67 4.82
C SER A 119 -9.60 10.33 4.86
N ARG A 120 -8.25 10.38 4.84
CA ARG A 120 -7.41 9.19 4.92
C ARG A 120 -7.51 8.47 6.27
N LEU A 121 -7.58 9.21 7.39
CA LEU A 121 -7.79 8.62 8.71
C LEU A 121 -9.14 7.91 8.80
N ILE A 122 -10.20 8.53 8.26
CA ILE A 122 -11.54 7.93 8.21
C ILE A 122 -11.53 6.66 7.36
N GLU A 123 -10.86 6.66 6.21
CA GLU A 123 -10.75 5.48 5.35
C GLU A 123 -10.06 4.31 6.07
N VAL A 124 -8.96 4.57 6.77
CA VAL A 124 -8.21 3.54 7.52
C VAL A 124 -9.00 3.01 8.72
N GLN A 125 -9.73 3.89 9.41
CA GLN A 125 -10.52 3.53 10.60
C GLN A 125 -11.99 3.21 10.26
N ARG A 126 -12.30 2.98 8.98
CA ARG A 126 -13.69 2.84 8.50
C ARG A 126 -14.49 1.84 9.32
N GLU A 127 -13.94 0.67 9.59
CA GLU A 127 -14.61 -0.39 10.35
C GLU A 127 -15.01 0.05 11.76
N VAL A 128 -14.16 0.84 12.43
CA VAL A 128 -14.44 1.39 13.77
C VAL A 128 -15.45 2.54 13.67
N ILE A 129 -15.28 3.42 12.68
CA ILE A 129 -16.16 4.60 12.53
C ILE A 129 -17.59 4.17 12.20
N THR A 130 -17.77 3.11 11.40
CA THR A 130 -19.11 2.60 11.06
C THR A 130 -19.88 1.99 12.22
N THR A 131 -19.25 1.73 13.37
CA THR A 131 -19.93 1.21 14.57
C THR A 131 -20.32 2.30 15.55
N LEU A 132 -19.88 3.55 15.33
CA LEU A 132 -20.22 4.68 16.17
C LEU A 132 -21.65 5.17 15.89
N ASP A 133 -22.28 5.76 16.90
CA ASP A 133 -23.58 6.40 16.82
C ASP A 133 -23.50 7.79 16.18
N ASP A 134 -24.62 8.23 15.60
CA ASP A 134 -24.72 9.53 14.91
C ASP A 134 -24.39 10.72 15.82
N SER A 135 -24.65 10.63 17.13
CA SER A 135 -24.29 11.67 18.10
C SER A 135 -22.78 11.86 18.20
N LEU A 136 -22.01 10.77 18.26
CA LEU A 136 -20.55 10.86 18.32
C LEU A 136 -19.96 11.29 16.98
N LEU A 137 -20.48 10.78 15.87
CA LEU A 137 -20.04 11.16 14.52
C LEU A 137 -20.14 12.68 14.29
N ASN A 138 -21.25 13.29 14.72
CA ASN A 138 -21.47 14.74 14.59
C ASN A 138 -20.58 15.60 15.49
N ASN A 139 -19.93 15.01 16.50
CA ASN A 139 -19.11 15.72 17.48
C ASN A 139 -17.63 15.34 17.44
N MET A 140 -17.18 14.65 16.37
CA MET A 140 -15.78 14.29 16.21
C MET A 140 -14.88 15.53 16.11
N LYS A 141 -13.77 15.52 16.84
CA LYS A 141 -12.77 16.58 16.84
C LYS A 141 -11.41 16.00 16.51
N LEU A 142 -10.73 16.62 15.54
CA LEU A 142 -9.35 16.29 15.19
C LEU A 142 -8.41 17.22 15.95
N PHE A 143 -7.70 16.67 16.94
CA PHE A 143 -6.65 17.38 17.66
C PHE A 143 -5.32 17.24 16.92
N LEU A 144 -4.68 18.37 16.64
CA LEU A 144 -3.49 18.44 15.79
C LEU A 144 -2.36 19.15 16.53
N LYS A 145 -1.12 18.78 16.18
CA LYS A 145 0.09 19.49 16.59
C LYS A 145 0.82 19.97 15.34
N TRP A 146 1.34 21.19 15.38
CA TRP A 146 2.12 21.77 14.30
C TRP A 146 3.40 22.41 14.84
N GLY A 147 4.35 22.67 13.96
CA GLY A 147 5.65 23.25 14.30
C GLY A 147 6.42 23.68 13.06
N CYS A 148 7.66 24.13 13.28
CA CYS A 148 8.61 24.54 12.26
C CYS A 148 10.00 24.07 12.67
N ASP A 149 10.77 23.55 11.71
CA ASP A 149 12.17 23.19 11.92
C ASP A 149 12.97 23.39 10.61
N GLY A 150 14.29 23.57 10.74
CA GLY A 150 15.20 23.83 9.63
C GLY A 150 16.37 22.86 9.62
N SER A 151 16.83 22.48 8.43
CA SER A 151 18.02 21.65 8.27
C SER A 151 18.97 22.20 7.21
N ALA A 152 20.26 21.99 7.44
CA ALA A 152 21.31 22.25 6.46
C ALA A 152 21.57 20.96 5.66
N SER A 153 21.70 21.08 4.34
CA SER A 153 21.93 19.94 3.45
C SER A 153 23.07 20.20 2.46
N GLN A 154 23.56 19.14 1.82
CA GLN A 154 24.50 19.29 0.70
C GLN A 154 23.80 20.00 -0.46
N GLN A 155 24.44 21.05 -0.97
CA GLN A 155 23.95 21.84 -2.09
C GLN A 155 23.89 20.98 -3.35
N TYR A 156 22.74 21.01 -4.03
CA TYR A 156 22.55 20.39 -5.33
C TYR A 156 23.16 21.25 -6.46
N LYS A 157 23.55 22.49 -6.14
CA LYS A 157 24.05 23.51 -7.08
C LYS A 157 23.01 23.84 -8.16
N GLN A 158 21.75 23.89 -7.76
CA GLN A 158 20.65 24.29 -8.63
C GLN A 158 20.90 25.71 -9.16
N LYS A 159 20.65 25.94 -10.45
CA LYS A 159 20.62 27.29 -11.00
C LYS A 159 19.28 27.93 -10.65
N PHE A 160 19.33 29.07 -9.97
CA PHE A 160 18.17 29.88 -9.64
C PHE A 160 18.03 31.05 -10.61
N THR A 161 16.81 31.54 -10.76
CA THR A 161 16.54 32.77 -11.52
C THR A 161 17.17 33.99 -10.84
N GLU A 162 17.17 34.01 -9.50
CA GLU A 162 17.74 35.09 -8.68
C GLU A 162 19.15 34.73 -8.18
N THR A 163 20.06 35.70 -8.20
CA THR A 163 21.47 35.51 -7.81
C THR A 163 21.71 35.32 -6.31
N GLU A 164 20.76 35.72 -5.45
CA GLU A 164 20.87 35.57 -3.99
C GLU A 164 20.24 34.29 -3.44
N SER A 165 19.59 33.50 -4.30
CA SER A 165 18.94 32.25 -3.90
C SER A 165 19.97 31.13 -3.66
N SER A 166 19.71 30.29 -2.64
CA SER A 166 20.58 29.16 -2.28
C SER A 166 19.78 27.94 -1.84
N ASP A 167 20.26 26.75 -2.19
CA ASP A 167 19.76 25.44 -1.76
C ASP A 167 20.51 24.88 -0.52
N ALA A 168 21.32 25.70 0.16
CA ALA A 168 22.08 25.26 1.34
C ALA A 168 21.20 24.81 2.52
N PHE A 169 20.03 25.44 2.65
CA PHE A 169 19.14 25.27 3.78
C PHE A 169 17.73 24.97 3.31
N SER A 170 17.07 24.02 3.99
CA SER A 170 15.66 23.72 3.80
C SER A 170 14.90 24.01 5.09
N PHE A 171 13.82 24.77 4.99
CA PHE A 171 12.93 25.08 6.10
C PHE A 171 11.56 24.44 5.90
N PHE A 172 11.07 23.74 6.92
CA PHE A 172 9.77 23.10 6.92
C PHE A 172 8.89 23.78 7.95
N TYR A 173 7.77 24.37 7.52
CA TYR A 173 6.83 25.03 8.43
C TYR A 173 5.38 24.88 7.95
N LEU A 174 4.47 24.83 8.91
CA LEU A 174 3.03 24.95 8.64
C LEU A 174 2.61 26.40 8.88
N ARG A 175 2.04 27.04 7.85
CA ARG A 175 1.51 28.40 7.95
C ARG A 175 -0.01 28.36 7.92
N GLY A 176 -0.64 28.62 9.07
CA GLY A 176 -2.09 28.82 9.16
C GLY A 176 -2.42 30.31 9.12
N THR A 177 -3.22 30.73 8.15
CA THR A 177 -3.95 32.00 8.24
C THR A 177 -5.26 31.74 8.97
N PHE A 178 -5.32 32.02 10.27
CA PHE A 178 -6.59 32.01 10.99
C PHE A 178 -7.37 33.25 10.59
N THR A 179 -8.36 33.10 9.72
CA THR A 179 -9.42 34.10 9.58
C THR A 179 -10.26 34.01 10.85
N ASN A 180 -10.22 35.05 11.69
CA ASN A 180 -11.09 35.13 12.86
C ASN A 180 -12.54 35.10 12.36
N GLY A 181 -13.19 33.94 12.50
CA GLY A 181 -14.63 33.84 12.37
C GLY A 181 -15.25 34.65 13.51
N SER A 182 -15.90 35.76 13.15
CA SER A 182 -16.79 36.50 14.02
C SER A 182 -17.83 35.54 14.62
N LYS A 183 -17.88 35.50 15.95
CA LYS A 183 -18.91 34.83 16.73
C LYS A 183 -20.28 35.44 16.48
#